data_AF-A0A8J2V9Z0-F1
#
_entry.id   AF-A0A8J2V9Z0-F1
#
_cell.length_a   1.000
_cell.length_b   1.000
_cell.length_c   1.000
_cell.angle_alpha   90.00
_cell.angle_beta   90.00
_cell.angle_gamma   90.00
#
_symmetry.space_group_name_H-M   'P 1'
#
loop_
_entity.id
_entity.type
_entity.pdbx_description
1 polymer ?
#
loop_
_entity_poly.entity_id
_entity_poly.type
_entity_poly.pdbx_seq_one_letter_code
_entity_poly.pdbx_strand_id
1 'polypeptide(L)'
;MKNNSILIKTVIIVCLLFTVDSFSQEKETIPQGTFNYEMYFAEFGGRMENSTCNVEIKDNRIKVLQDGTTNFMGGKVIFEGLVIRHKSDVWILARDEEDKNAEEIGGCTEFPVIYFDCKLIEWC
;
A
#
# COMPACT_ATOMS: atom_id res chain seq x y z
N MET A 1 -62.57 31.83 36.79
CA MET A 1 -63.11 30.55 36.29
C MET A 1 -62.32 30.12 35.06
N LYS A 2 -61.91 28.85 35.06
CA LYS A 2 -61.20 28.04 34.04
C LYS A 2 -59.66 28.08 34.03
N ASN A 3 -59.14 26.93 34.47
CA ASN A 3 -57.77 26.44 34.58
C ASN A 3 -57.16 26.07 33.21
N ASN A 4 -55.84 25.84 33.21
CA ASN A 4 -55.08 24.71 32.62
C ASN A 4 -53.58 25.09 32.69
N SER A 5 -52.80 24.75 33.72
CA SER A 5 -52.19 23.45 34.08
C SER A 5 -51.21 22.87 33.04
N ILE A 6 -49.99 22.53 33.53
CA ILE A 6 -48.99 21.56 33.01
C ILE A 6 -48.09 22.15 31.88
N LEU A 7 -46.74 22.23 31.94
CA LEU A 7 -45.68 21.23 32.17
C LEU A 7 -44.39 21.95 32.64
N ILE A 8 -43.83 21.65 33.82
CA ILE A 8 -42.66 20.79 34.02
C ILE A 8 -41.69 20.68 32.82
N LYS A 9 -40.46 21.15 33.01
CA LYS A 9 -39.17 20.44 32.80
C LYS A 9 -38.09 21.40 32.28
N THR A 10 -37.22 21.80 33.20
CA THR A 10 -35.76 21.91 33.02
C THR A 10 -35.27 21.49 31.64
N VAL A 11 -34.90 22.44 30.78
CA VAL A 11 -34.10 22.16 29.59
C VAL A 11 -32.68 22.64 29.89
N ILE A 12 -31.93 21.74 30.52
CA ILE A 12 -30.48 21.75 30.55
C ILE A 12 -30.03 21.68 29.08
N ILE A 13 -29.59 22.82 28.53
CA ILE A 13 -28.92 22.87 27.23
C ILE A 13 -27.48 22.43 27.51
N VAL A 14 -27.29 21.11 27.59
CA VAL A 14 -25.99 20.44 27.74
C VAL A 14 -25.47 20.06 26.37
N CYS A 15 -24.19 20.37 26.18
CA CYS A 15 -23.24 19.76 25.27
C CYS A 15 -23.67 19.55 23.82
N LEU A 16 -23.35 20.53 22.98
CA LEU A 16 -22.75 20.23 21.67
C LEU A 16 -21.48 21.06 21.50
N LEU A 17 -20.49 20.78 22.36
CA LEU A 17 -19.09 20.93 21.99
C LEU A 17 -18.78 19.79 21.02
N PHE A 18 -19.16 19.94 19.76
CA PHE A 18 -18.57 19.12 18.71
C PHE A 18 -17.12 19.56 18.56
N THR A 19 -16.22 18.98 19.35
CA THR A 19 -14.81 18.97 19.00
C THR A 19 -14.71 18.21 17.69
N VAL A 20 -14.44 18.94 16.60
CA VAL A 20 -14.00 18.33 15.36
C VAL A 20 -12.66 17.68 15.67
N ASP A 21 -12.69 16.40 16.03
CA ASP A 21 -11.48 15.58 16.05
C ASP A 21 -10.96 15.59 14.62
N SER A 22 -9.93 16.39 14.39
CA SER A 22 -9.21 16.42 13.13
C SER A 22 -8.57 15.05 13.00
N PHE A 23 -9.22 14.16 12.24
CA PHE A 23 -8.68 12.85 11.90
C PHE A 23 -7.43 13.08 11.05
N SER A 24 -6.28 13.16 11.71
CA SER A 24 -4.99 13.24 11.03
C SER A 24 -4.73 11.87 10.46
N GLN A 25 -4.94 11.70 9.15
CA GLN A 25 -4.58 10.49 8.43
C GLN A 25 -3.05 10.37 8.54
N GLU A 26 -2.55 9.46 9.38
CA GLU A 26 -1.12 9.16 9.40
C GLU A 26 -0.75 8.69 8.00
N LYS A 27 0.11 9.48 7.33
CA LYS A 27 0.66 9.10 6.04
C LYS A 27 1.56 7.91 6.29
N GLU A 28 1.05 6.71 6.02
CA GLU A 28 1.85 5.50 6.07
C GLU A 28 3.10 5.71 5.23
N THR A 29 4.25 5.54 5.87
CA THR A 29 5.54 5.90 5.30
C THR A 29 6.26 4.62 4.89
N ILE A 30 6.57 4.49 3.59
CA ILE A 30 7.36 3.38 3.06
C ILE A 30 8.87 3.64 3.25
N PRO A 31 9.70 2.59 3.37
CA PRO A 31 11.15 2.74 3.45
C PRO A 31 11.74 3.54 2.30
N GLN A 32 12.76 4.35 2.57
CA GLN A 32 13.42 5.22 1.60
C GLN A 32 14.90 4.84 1.49
N GLY A 33 15.46 4.87 0.27
CA GLY A 33 16.86 4.57 0.00
C GLY A 33 17.05 3.36 -0.91
N THR A 34 18.24 2.76 -0.84
CA THR A 34 18.64 1.62 -1.67
C THR A 34 18.77 0.37 -0.81
N PHE A 35 18.21 -0.73 -1.28
CA PHE A 35 18.12 -1.98 -0.56
C PHE A 35 18.43 -3.17 -1.46
N ASN A 36 18.87 -4.27 -0.87
CA ASN A 36 18.89 -5.57 -1.54
C ASN A 36 17.65 -6.36 -1.12
N TYR A 37 16.91 -6.85 -2.11
CA TYR A 37 15.68 -7.63 -1.95
C TYR A 37 15.89 -9.01 -2.57
N GLU A 38 15.11 -9.96 -2.10
CA GLU A 38 14.86 -11.19 -2.83
C GLU A 38 13.65 -11.00 -3.74
N MET A 39 13.67 -11.64 -4.91
CA MET A 39 12.58 -11.68 -5.86
C MET A 39 12.37 -13.13 -6.31
N TYR A 40 11.11 -13.55 -6.42
CA TYR A 40 10.75 -14.85 -6.97
C TYR A 40 9.66 -14.72 -8.01
N PHE A 41 9.63 -15.68 -8.93
CA PHE A 41 8.58 -15.79 -9.94
C PHE A 41 7.52 -16.79 -9.51
N ALA A 42 6.26 -16.36 -9.50
CA ALA A 42 5.09 -17.16 -9.16
C ALA A 42 4.44 -17.74 -10.43
N GLU A 43 5.11 -18.69 -11.11
CA GLU A 43 4.57 -19.30 -12.33
C GLU A 43 3.60 -20.45 -12.03
N PHE A 44 2.40 -20.43 -12.63
CA PHE A 44 1.40 -21.52 -12.58
C PHE A 44 1.11 -22.08 -11.16
N GLY A 45 1.15 -21.22 -10.13
CA GLY A 45 0.93 -21.62 -8.73
C GLY A 45 2.13 -22.31 -8.07
N GLY A 46 3.26 -22.42 -8.78
CA GLY A 46 4.56 -22.78 -8.24
C GLY A 46 5.36 -21.56 -7.81
N ARG A 47 6.34 -21.77 -6.93
CA ARG A 47 7.31 -20.75 -6.51
C ARG A 47 8.68 -21.14 -7.03
N MET A 48 9.29 -20.30 -7.88
CA MET A 48 10.68 -20.45 -8.28
C MET A 48 11.64 -20.10 -7.13
N GLU A 49 12.89 -20.58 -7.22
CA GLU A 49 13.94 -20.18 -6.29
C GLU A 49 14.13 -18.65 -6.32
N ASN A 50 14.35 -18.08 -5.14
CA ASN A 50 14.55 -16.65 -5.01
C ASN A 50 15.86 -16.25 -5.67
N SER A 51 15.90 -15.03 -6.17
CA SER A 51 17.08 -14.42 -6.74
C SER A 51 17.13 -12.97 -6.27
N THR A 52 18.33 -12.43 -6.08
CA THR A 52 18.49 -11.11 -5.47
C THR A 52 18.38 -9.99 -6.51
N CYS A 53 17.89 -8.83 -6.06
CA CYS A 53 17.78 -7.62 -6.85
C CYS A 53 18.06 -6.37 -6.00
N ASN A 54 18.41 -5.27 -6.65
CA ASN A 54 18.56 -3.97 -5.98
C ASN A 54 17.28 -3.16 -6.14
N VAL A 55 16.80 -2.58 -5.04
CA VAL A 55 15.58 -1.77 -4.99
C VAL A 55 15.94 -0.37 -4.53
N GLU A 56 15.61 0.64 -5.33
CA GLU A 56 15.77 2.05 -5.01
C GLU A 56 14.39 2.67 -4.80
N ILE A 57 14.13 3.25 -3.62
CA ILE A 57 12.87 3.91 -3.27
C ILE A 57 13.12 5.38 -2.93
N LYS A 58 12.40 6.26 -3.60
CA LYS A 58 12.39 7.70 -3.33
C LYS A 58 10.96 8.24 -3.46
N ASP A 59 10.47 8.85 -2.40
CA ASP A 59 9.06 9.22 -2.23
C ASP A 59 8.16 7.98 -2.38
N ASN A 60 7.23 7.97 -3.35
CA ASN A 60 6.45 6.81 -3.74
C ASN A 60 6.97 6.12 -5.01
N ARG A 61 8.16 6.49 -5.50
CA ARG A 61 8.74 5.92 -6.72
C ARG A 61 9.71 4.81 -6.37
N ILE A 62 9.73 3.79 -7.22
CA ILE A 62 10.60 2.63 -7.08
C ILE A 62 11.26 2.26 -8.40
N LYS A 63 12.51 1.81 -8.30
CA LYS A 63 13.27 1.20 -9.37
C LYS A 63 13.85 -0.13 -8.89
N VAL A 64 13.52 -1.21 -9.59
CA VAL A 64 14.01 -2.56 -9.32
C VAL A 64 15.05 -2.89 -10.39
N LEU A 65 16.24 -3.26 -9.96
CA LEU A 65 17.42 -3.45 -10.79
C LEU A 65 18.00 -4.85 -10.61
N GLN A 66 18.55 -5.40 -11.68
CA GLN A 66 19.42 -6.56 -11.55
C GLN A 66 20.66 -6.20 -10.72
N ASP A 67 21.09 -7.10 -9.85
CA ASP A 67 22.31 -6.92 -9.05
C ASP A 67 23.57 -7.52 -9.71
N GLY A 68 23.41 -8.13 -10.89
CA GLY A 68 24.48 -8.73 -11.69
C GLY A 68 24.75 -10.20 -11.37
N THR A 69 24.10 -10.78 -10.36
CA THR A 69 24.18 -12.22 -10.05
C THR A 69 23.14 -13.03 -10.82
N THR A 70 22.03 -12.38 -11.19
CA THR A 70 20.85 -12.98 -11.80
C THR A 70 20.42 -12.16 -13.01
N ASN A 71 19.97 -12.83 -14.07
CA ASN A 71 19.46 -12.19 -15.28
C ASN A 71 17.98 -12.55 -15.47
N PHE A 72 17.11 -11.69 -14.97
CA PHE A 72 15.66 -11.90 -14.99
C PHE A 72 15.02 -11.56 -16.33
N MET A 73 15.48 -10.48 -16.97
CA MET A 73 15.05 -9.99 -18.27
C MET A 73 16.20 -9.15 -18.79
N GLY A 74 16.73 -9.40 -20.00
CA GLY A 74 18.07 -9.03 -20.49
C GLY A 74 18.59 -7.59 -20.40
N GLY A 75 17.97 -6.67 -19.65
CA GLY A 75 18.46 -5.35 -19.27
C GLY A 75 18.67 -5.17 -17.76
N LYS A 76 19.29 -4.04 -17.39
CA LYS A 76 19.62 -3.70 -15.99
C LYS A 76 18.38 -3.37 -15.14
N VAL A 77 17.35 -2.78 -15.74
CA VAL A 77 16.12 -2.38 -15.06
C VAL A 77 15.07 -3.46 -15.25
N ILE A 78 14.58 -4.00 -14.13
CA ILE A 78 13.49 -4.98 -14.09
C ILE A 78 12.15 -4.24 -14.06
N PHE A 79 12.06 -3.19 -13.25
CA PHE A 79 10.87 -2.36 -13.10
C PHE A 79 11.20 -0.91 -12.74
N GLU A 80 10.35 0.01 -13.17
CA GLU A 80 10.35 1.39 -12.73
C GLU A 80 8.90 1.89 -12.68
N GLY A 81 8.49 2.44 -11.53
CA GLY A 81 7.10 2.84 -11.32
C GLY A 81 6.86 3.41 -9.92
N LEU A 82 5.69 3.10 -9.39
CA LEU A 82 5.18 3.55 -8.09
C LEU A 82 5.10 2.37 -7.10
N VAL A 83 5.20 2.68 -5.82
CA VAL A 83 4.76 1.81 -4.73
C VAL A 83 3.50 2.40 -4.14
N ILE A 84 2.38 1.71 -4.29
CA ILE A 84 1.07 2.16 -3.82
C ILE A 84 0.39 1.06 -3.01
N ARG A 85 -0.45 1.46 -2.06
CA ARG A 85 -1.25 0.53 -1.26
C ARG A 85 -2.54 0.22 -2.00
N HIS A 86 -2.71 -1.04 -2.38
CA HIS A 86 -3.89 -1.57 -3.04
C HIS A 86 -5.11 -1.59 -2.10
N LYS A 87 -6.35 -1.64 -2.64
CA LYS A 87 -7.60 -1.72 -1.85
C LYS A 87 -7.69 -2.93 -0.92
N SER A 88 -6.84 -3.94 -1.14
CA SER A 88 -6.68 -5.11 -0.27
C SER A 88 -5.64 -4.93 0.84
N ASP A 89 -5.13 -3.71 1.06
CA ASP A 89 -4.11 -3.38 2.07
C ASP A 89 -2.73 -4.02 1.85
N VAL A 90 -2.41 -4.31 0.58
CA VAL A 90 -1.11 -4.85 0.15
C VAL A 90 -0.35 -3.81 -0.66
N TRP A 91 0.97 -3.73 -0.50
CA TRP A 91 1.81 -2.86 -1.31
C TRP A 91 2.11 -3.50 -2.65
N ILE A 92 1.81 -2.77 -3.73
CA ILE A 92 2.02 -3.23 -5.10
C ILE A 92 2.96 -2.30 -5.85
N LEU A 93 3.62 -2.87 -6.85
CA LEU A 93 4.40 -2.16 -7.85
C LEU A 93 3.48 -1.79 -9.01
N ALA A 94 3.21 -0.49 -9.16
CA ALA A 94 2.19 0.04 -10.07
C ALA A 94 2.79 1.01 -11.10
N ARG A 95 2.09 1.22 -12.21
CA ARG A 95 2.47 2.24 -13.20
C ARG A 95 1.73 3.54 -12.94
N ASP A 96 0.49 3.44 -12.50
CA ASP A 96 -0.41 4.58 -12.29
C ASP A 96 -1.14 4.48 -10.94
N GLU A 97 -1.62 5.61 -10.42
CA GLU A 97 -2.33 5.67 -9.12
C GLU A 97 -3.68 4.93 -9.12
N GLU A 98 -4.26 4.68 -10.30
CA GLU A 98 -5.54 3.97 -10.45
C GLU A 98 -5.41 2.46 -10.17
N ASP A 99 -4.19 1.91 -10.33
CA ASP A 99 -3.87 0.49 -10.15
C ASP A 99 -4.16 0.00 -8.72
N LYS A 100 -4.24 0.91 -7.73
CA LYS A 100 -4.66 0.57 -6.36
C LYS A 100 -6.05 -0.06 -6.28
N ASN A 101 -6.86 0.08 -7.33
CA ASN A 101 -8.23 -0.42 -7.38
C ASN A 101 -8.37 -1.70 -8.22
N ALA A 102 -7.28 -2.25 -8.76
CA ALA A 102 -7.30 -3.48 -9.55
C ALA A 102 -8.10 -4.59 -8.85
N GLU A 103 -8.71 -5.50 -9.62
CA GLU A 103 -9.47 -6.59 -9.00
C GLU A 103 -8.55 -7.71 -8.49
N GLU A 104 -7.40 -7.90 -9.13
CA GLU A 104 -6.43 -8.95 -8.82
C GLU A 104 -5.02 -8.36 -8.72
N ILE A 105 -4.21 -8.89 -7.80
CA ILE A 105 -2.81 -8.51 -7.57
C ILE A 105 -1.98 -9.76 -7.22
N GLY A 106 -0.65 -9.70 -7.38
CA GLY A 106 0.25 -10.83 -7.10
C GLY A 106 0.16 -11.95 -8.14
N GLY A 107 0.85 -13.07 -7.91
CA GLY A 107 0.90 -14.17 -8.88
C GLY A 107 1.28 -13.69 -10.30
N CYS A 108 0.59 -14.23 -11.31
CA CYS A 108 0.71 -13.84 -12.73
C CYS A 108 -0.18 -12.69 -13.17
N THR A 109 -0.41 -11.73 -12.28
CA THR A 109 -1.06 -10.46 -12.62
C THR A 109 -0.03 -9.42 -13.04
N GLU A 110 -0.50 -8.27 -13.52
CA GLU A 110 0.35 -7.14 -13.90
C GLU A 110 0.98 -6.39 -12.71
N PHE A 111 0.61 -6.77 -11.48
CA PHE A 111 0.94 -6.03 -10.25
C PHE A 111 1.76 -6.87 -9.27
N PRO A 112 3.11 -6.82 -9.36
CA PRO A 112 3.99 -7.44 -8.38
C PRO A 112 3.71 -6.91 -6.97
N VAL A 113 3.87 -7.77 -5.97
CA VAL A 113 3.68 -7.43 -4.56
C VAL A 113 5.03 -7.24 -3.89
N ILE A 114 5.17 -6.17 -3.10
CA ILE A 114 6.38 -5.89 -2.32
C ILE A 114 6.11 -6.02 -0.82
N TYR A 115 6.95 -6.81 -0.16
CA TYR A 115 6.91 -7.03 1.28
C TYR A 115 8.15 -6.37 1.91
N PHE A 116 7.95 -5.21 2.55
CA PHE A 116 9.05 -4.43 3.12
C PHE A 116 9.75 -5.13 4.30
N ASP A 117 8.99 -5.82 5.15
CA ASP A 117 9.50 -6.43 6.39
C ASP A 117 10.54 -7.53 6.13
N CYS A 118 10.28 -8.37 5.12
CA CYS A 118 11.16 -9.46 4.72
C CYS A 118 11.99 -9.16 3.47
N LYS A 119 11.90 -7.93 2.94
CA LYS A 119 12.60 -7.50 1.71
C LYS A 119 12.38 -8.46 0.55
N LEU A 120 11.11 -8.74 0.25
CA LEU A 120 10.71 -9.70 -0.78
C LEU A 120 9.83 -9.04 -1.84
N ILE A 121 10.06 -9.39 -3.11
CA ILE A 121 9.16 -9.08 -4.22
C ILE A 121 8.60 -10.38 -4.79
N GLU A 122 7.28 -10.47 -4.85
CA GLU A 122 6.56 -11.49 -5.59
C GLU A 122 6.28 -10.96 -6.99
N TRP A 123 6.81 -11.64 -8.00
CA TRP A 123 6.70 -11.24 -9.40
C TRP A 123 6.15 -12.40 -10.24
N CYS A 124 5.48 -12.08 -11.35
CA CYS A 124 5.38 -12.92 -12.55
C CYS A 124 5.41 -11.95 -13.75
#